data_AF-A0A8U0MCB8-F1
#
_entry.id   AF-A0A8U0MCB8-F1
#
_cell.length_a   1.000
_cell.length_b   1.000
_cell.length_c   1.000
_cell.angle_alpha   90.00
_cell.angle_beta   90.00
_cell.angle_gamma   90.00
#
_symmetry.space_group_name_H-M   'P 1'
#
loop_
_entity.id
_entity.type
_entity.pdbx_description
1 polymer ?
#
loop_
_entity_poly.entity_id
_entity_poly.type
_entity_poly.pdbx_seq_one_letter_code
_entity_poly.pdbx_strand_id
1 'polypeptide(L)'
;MNTITRKLSWLAYGVCLVASVYSCKTKDVDAVDPFTYSFKELENIQLPTVTPTAPAAVTVVEAKMTSSTQAAAVSAGLANLTAGGQVPAAVQQAGAEVEKAVSASKAAELNAAFTPTLMSSLATGGKLPDNLQKEVASLASNPALQAYLPTFTLPQVNGKTVGARIGAPVKPVVVTMDQESADACRAAATAAFNAAKARLDAQLSAQTGPVTNAYNTAAAAAAAEVVGCQSAVPAKYTPMITAATTQFNTGIANLNAGRAVLGETLYNLLTALYNVAYAQSLSGIATLQSADNNLCTATSAAKVAAAVAARDADLNTINTNYNTQIAAAQASVNTATAACHNQGAGR
;
A
#
# COMPACT_ATOMS: atom_id res chain seq x y z
N MET A 1 -0.74 -120.56 -26.65
CA MET A 1 0.28 -119.56 -27.05
C MET A 1 -0.19 -118.91 -28.34
N ASN A 2 -0.50 -117.62 -28.33
CA ASN A 2 -0.36 -116.78 -29.52
C ASN A 2 -0.11 -115.35 -29.07
N THR A 3 0.97 -114.81 -29.62
CA THR A 3 1.73 -113.65 -29.19
C THR A 3 1.08 -112.33 -29.59
N ILE A 4 1.14 -111.41 -28.63
CA ILE A 4 0.77 -110.00 -28.67
C ILE A 4 1.34 -109.26 -29.89
N THR A 5 0.49 -108.64 -30.71
CA THR A 5 0.90 -107.66 -31.73
C THR A 5 1.07 -106.28 -31.09
N ARG A 6 2.18 -106.12 -30.37
CA ARG A 6 2.64 -104.91 -29.64
C ARG A 6 2.86 -103.66 -30.53
N LYS A 7 2.60 -103.73 -31.83
CA LYS A 7 2.83 -102.65 -32.80
C LYS A 7 1.58 -101.79 -33.09
N LEU A 8 0.38 -102.27 -32.79
CA LEU A 8 -0.85 -101.48 -33.01
C LEU A 8 -1.13 -100.47 -31.89
N SER A 9 -0.74 -100.80 -30.65
CA SER A 9 -0.93 -99.93 -29.50
C SER A 9 -0.08 -98.66 -29.55
N TRP A 10 1.14 -98.72 -30.11
CA TRP A 10 2.00 -97.53 -30.27
C TRP A 10 1.50 -96.57 -31.37
N LEU A 11 0.81 -97.09 -32.39
CA LEU A 11 0.18 -96.27 -33.43
C LEU A 11 -1.05 -95.52 -32.88
N ALA A 12 -1.84 -96.15 -32.01
CA ALA A 12 -2.97 -95.51 -31.36
C ALA A 12 -2.54 -94.40 -30.37
N TYR A 13 -1.47 -94.61 -29.60
CA TYR A 13 -0.92 -93.55 -28.73
C TYR A 13 -0.26 -92.40 -29.52
N GLY A 14 0.38 -92.68 -30.66
CA GLY A 14 0.97 -91.66 -31.53
C GLY A 14 -0.09 -90.74 -32.16
N VAL A 15 -1.23 -91.29 -32.61
CA VAL A 15 -2.32 -90.50 -33.21
C VAL A 15 -3.06 -89.66 -32.16
N CYS A 16 -3.25 -90.17 -30.93
CA CYS A 16 -3.84 -89.38 -29.85
C CYS A 16 -2.92 -88.24 -29.38
N LEU A 17 -1.59 -88.45 -29.37
CA LEU A 17 -0.65 -87.40 -28.98
C LEU A 17 -0.56 -86.31 -30.05
N VAL A 18 -0.50 -86.68 -31.34
CA VAL A 18 -0.55 -85.72 -32.47
C VAL A 18 -1.89 -84.96 -32.50
N ALA A 19 -3.02 -85.61 -32.20
CA ALA A 19 -4.31 -84.92 -32.10
C ALA A 19 -4.39 -83.95 -30.91
N SER A 20 -3.70 -84.22 -29.79
CA SER A 20 -3.60 -83.28 -28.66
C SER A 20 -2.69 -82.08 -28.92
N VAL A 21 -1.59 -82.23 -29.68
CA VAL A 21 -0.75 -81.07 -30.09
C VAL A 21 -1.35 -80.30 -31.26
N TYR A 22 -2.12 -80.94 -32.16
CA TYR A 22 -2.81 -80.26 -33.27
C TYR A 22 -4.13 -79.59 -32.84
N SER A 23 -4.69 -79.98 -31.69
CA SER A 23 -5.77 -79.24 -31.01
C SER A 23 -5.23 -78.08 -30.16
N CYS A 24 -3.93 -78.06 -29.86
CA CYS A 24 -3.15 -76.83 -29.68
C CYS A 24 -2.76 -76.25 -31.04
N LYS A 25 -3.72 -76.09 -31.96
CA LYS A 25 -3.65 -74.89 -32.78
C LYS A 25 -3.43 -73.75 -31.79
N THR A 26 -2.47 -72.89 -32.06
CA THR A 26 -2.61 -71.51 -31.64
C THR A 26 -4.02 -71.15 -32.07
N LYS A 27 -5.01 -71.23 -31.15
CA LYS A 27 -6.11 -70.28 -31.23
C LYS A 27 -5.35 -69.00 -31.49
N ASP A 28 -5.63 -68.37 -32.61
CA ASP A 28 -5.28 -66.98 -32.79
C ASP A 28 -5.77 -66.36 -31.49
N VAL A 29 -4.83 -66.20 -30.55
CA VAL A 29 -5.00 -65.32 -29.43
C VAL A 29 -5.06 -64.05 -30.21
N ASP A 30 -6.30 -63.60 -30.49
CA ASP A 30 -6.57 -62.29 -31.04
C ASP A 30 -5.50 -61.42 -30.42
N ALA A 31 -4.58 -60.92 -31.26
CA ALA A 31 -3.46 -60.15 -30.76
C ALA A 31 -4.10 -59.13 -29.86
N VAL A 32 -3.91 -59.28 -28.54
CA VAL A 32 -4.65 -58.47 -27.58
C VAL A 32 -4.29 -57.07 -27.97
N ASP A 33 -5.26 -56.31 -28.49
CA ASP A 33 -5.02 -54.95 -28.94
C ASP A 33 -4.17 -54.30 -27.87
N PRO A 34 -3.01 -53.68 -28.20
CA PRO A 34 -2.11 -53.15 -27.20
C PRO A 34 -2.93 -52.32 -26.22
N PHE A 35 -3.02 -52.80 -24.97
CA PHE A 35 -3.94 -52.23 -24.00
C PHE A 35 -3.54 -50.78 -23.79
N THR A 36 -4.36 -49.87 -24.33
CA THR A 36 -4.08 -48.45 -24.25
C THR A 36 -4.63 -47.97 -22.92
N TYR A 37 -3.75 -47.78 -21.94
CA TYR A 37 -4.10 -47.16 -20.68
C TYR A 37 -4.57 -45.73 -20.94
N SER A 38 -5.82 -45.41 -20.58
CA SER A 38 -6.39 -44.05 -20.66
C SER A 38 -6.72 -43.56 -19.25
N PHE A 39 -6.27 -42.35 -18.93
CA PHE A 39 -6.45 -41.72 -17.62
C PHE A 39 -7.20 -40.38 -17.79
N LYS A 40 -8.45 -40.45 -18.26
CA LYS A 40 -9.29 -39.27 -18.57
C LYS A 40 -9.44 -38.28 -17.41
N GLU A 41 -9.38 -38.75 -16.17
CA GLU A 41 -9.39 -37.88 -14.99
C GLU A 41 -8.18 -36.94 -14.97
N LEU A 42 -6.99 -37.42 -15.35
CA LEU A 42 -5.78 -36.60 -15.44
C LEU A 42 -5.81 -35.62 -16.62
N GLU A 43 -6.53 -35.96 -17.69
CA GLU A 43 -6.72 -35.10 -18.87
C GLU A 43 -7.60 -33.87 -18.57
N ASN A 44 -8.56 -34.01 -17.65
CA ASN A 44 -9.51 -32.95 -17.31
C ASN A 44 -9.06 -32.04 -16.15
N ILE A 45 -7.95 -32.36 -15.47
CA ILE A 45 -7.42 -31.52 -14.39
C ILE A 45 -6.88 -30.20 -14.96
N GLN A 46 -7.44 -29.08 -14.49
CA GLN A 46 -7.07 -27.74 -14.90
C GLN A 46 -7.05 -26.79 -13.69
N LEU A 47 -6.17 -25.80 -13.73
CA LEU A 47 -6.09 -24.77 -12.72
C LEU A 47 -7.26 -23.79 -12.88
N PRO A 48 -8.09 -23.55 -11.83
CA PRO A 48 -9.06 -22.47 -11.84
C PRO A 48 -8.39 -21.14 -12.20
N THR A 49 -9.04 -20.33 -13.03
CA THR A 49 -8.50 -19.05 -13.46
C THR A 49 -8.56 -18.03 -12.33
N VAL A 50 -7.43 -17.39 -12.04
CA VAL A 50 -7.33 -16.23 -11.15
C VAL A 50 -7.11 -14.97 -11.99
N THR A 51 -8.00 -14.00 -11.82
CA THR A 51 -7.86 -12.67 -12.43
C THR A 51 -7.13 -11.74 -11.46
N PRO A 52 -6.16 -10.92 -11.93
CA PRO A 52 -5.48 -9.97 -11.05
C PRO A 52 -6.46 -9.03 -10.33
N THR A 53 -6.31 -8.95 -9.02
CA THR A 53 -7.13 -8.11 -8.15
C THR A 53 -6.61 -6.66 -8.19
N ALA A 54 -7.53 -5.70 -8.29
CA ALA A 54 -7.15 -4.29 -8.18
C ALA A 54 -6.64 -3.95 -6.76
N PRO A 55 -5.55 -3.18 -6.62
CA PRO A 55 -5.08 -2.74 -5.31
C PRO A 55 -6.15 -1.96 -4.55
N ALA A 56 -6.18 -2.10 -3.22
CA ALA A 56 -7.06 -1.31 -2.36
C ALA A 56 -6.80 0.19 -2.54
N ALA A 57 -7.87 0.99 -2.55
CA ALA A 57 -7.76 2.43 -2.69
C ALA A 57 -7.02 3.05 -1.49
N VAL A 58 -6.10 3.98 -1.78
CA VAL A 58 -5.40 4.77 -0.76
C VAL A 58 -6.18 6.06 -0.53
N THR A 59 -6.46 6.36 0.74
CA THR A 59 -7.16 7.59 1.15
C THR A 59 -6.15 8.63 1.62
N VAL A 60 -6.36 9.88 1.20
CA VAL A 60 -5.52 11.02 1.56
C VAL A 60 -6.41 12.10 2.19
N VAL A 61 -6.00 12.59 3.35
CA VAL A 61 -6.57 13.80 3.95
C VAL A 61 -5.53 14.90 3.82
N GLU A 62 -5.90 15.99 3.16
CA GLU A 62 -4.98 17.10 2.92
C GLU A 62 -4.64 17.88 4.19
N ALA A 63 -3.46 18.49 4.19
CA ALA A 63 -3.09 19.51 5.14
C ALA A 63 -4.11 20.67 5.13
N LYS A 64 -4.44 21.19 6.32
CA LYS A 64 -5.36 22.32 6.46
C LYS A 64 -4.82 23.35 7.45
N MET A 65 -4.91 24.63 7.07
CA MET A 65 -4.79 25.76 7.98
C MET A 65 -6.17 26.36 8.20
N THR A 66 -6.54 26.60 9.46
CA THR A 66 -7.79 27.27 9.82
C THR A 66 -7.47 28.60 10.47
N SER A 67 -7.96 29.69 9.90
CA SER A 67 -7.82 31.05 10.44
C SER A 67 -8.59 31.21 11.74
N SER A 68 -8.07 32.05 12.65
CA SER A 68 -8.75 32.39 13.90
C SER A 68 -9.91 33.37 13.67
N THR A 69 -11.09 33.02 14.20
CA THR A 69 -12.26 33.92 14.22
C THR A 69 -12.04 35.14 15.12
N GLN A 70 -11.29 34.99 16.22
CA GLN A 70 -10.98 36.06 17.15
C GLN A 70 -9.98 37.05 16.53
N ALA A 71 -8.97 36.55 15.81
CA ALA A 71 -8.05 37.40 15.05
C ALA A 71 -8.76 38.19 13.95
N ALA A 72 -9.76 37.59 13.29
CA ALA A 72 -10.61 38.29 12.33
C ALA A 72 -11.44 39.40 12.99
N ALA A 73 -12.02 39.14 14.17
CA ALA A 73 -12.75 40.15 14.94
C ALA A 73 -11.85 41.32 15.40
N VAL A 74 -10.62 41.04 15.84
CA VAL A 74 -9.64 42.08 16.19
C VAL A 74 -9.29 42.92 14.96
N SER A 75 -9.01 42.28 13.83
CA SER A 75 -8.68 42.95 12.57
C SER A 75 -9.82 43.87 12.09
N ALA A 76 -11.06 43.39 12.17
CA ALA A 76 -12.25 44.16 11.83
C ALA A 76 -12.48 45.33 12.81
N GLY A 77 -12.21 45.14 14.09
CA GLY A 77 -12.28 46.21 15.08
C GLY A 77 -11.24 47.31 14.81
N LEU A 78 -10.00 46.93 14.54
CA LEU A 78 -8.91 47.86 14.23
C LEU A 78 -9.17 48.68 12.95
N ALA A 79 -9.77 48.07 11.92
CA ALA A 79 -10.11 48.77 10.69
C ALA A 79 -11.16 49.89 10.90
N ASN A 80 -12.03 49.75 11.90
CA ASN A 80 -13.11 50.71 12.19
C ASN A 80 -12.72 51.73 13.30
N LEU A 81 -11.52 51.63 13.84
CA LEU A 81 -11.09 52.38 15.03
C LEU A 81 -11.10 53.90 14.81
N THR A 82 -10.65 54.34 13.63
CA THR A 82 -10.52 55.76 13.28
C THR A 82 -11.87 56.44 13.01
N ALA A 83 -12.89 55.68 12.60
CA ALA A 83 -14.24 56.19 12.37
C ALA A 83 -15.05 56.33 13.67
N GLY A 84 -14.85 55.42 14.63
CA GLY A 84 -15.61 55.38 15.88
C GLY A 84 -15.03 56.18 17.05
N GLY A 85 -13.73 56.49 17.02
CA GLY A 85 -13.04 57.22 18.09
C GLY A 85 -12.98 56.49 19.45
N GLN A 86 -13.46 55.24 19.50
CA GLN A 86 -13.47 54.38 20.68
C GLN A 86 -12.85 53.03 20.34
N VAL A 87 -12.18 52.41 21.31
CA VAL A 87 -11.59 51.08 21.14
C VAL A 87 -12.68 50.01 21.16
N PRO A 88 -12.88 49.20 20.10
CA PRO A 88 -13.90 48.15 20.09
C PRO A 88 -13.63 47.04 21.12
N ALA A 89 -14.70 46.40 21.61
CA ALA A 89 -14.61 45.38 22.64
C ALA A 89 -13.68 44.20 22.29
N ALA A 90 -13.71 43.72 21.04
CA ALA A 90 -12.82 42.64 20.58
C ALA A 90 -11.33 43.04 20.67
N VAL A 91 -11.02 44.31 20.41
CA VAL A 91 -9.66 44.87 20.48
C VAL A 91 -9.21 45.02 21.94
N GLN A 92 -10.10 45.50 22.82
CA GLN A 92 -9.83 45.59 24.26
C GLN A 92 -9.60 44.20 24.87
N GLN A 93 -10.46 43.24 24.54
CA GLN A 93 -10.35 41.86 25.03
C GLN A 93 -9.04 41.23 24.58
N ALA A 94 -8.66 41.38 23.30
CA ALA A 94 -7.38 40.86 22.82
C ALA A 94 -6.19 41.47 23.56
N GLY A 95 -6.20 42.78 23.83
CA GLY A 95 -5.19 43.43 24.66
C GLY A 95 -5.08 42.82 26.06
N ALA A 96 -6.22 42.62 26.73
CA ALA A 96 -6.25 42.03 28.06
C ALA A 96 -5.76 40.56 28.07
N GLU A 97 -6.09 39.76 27.05
CA GLU A 97 -5.58 38.38 26.94
C GLU A 97 -4.06 38.35 26.65
N VAL A 98 -3.55 39.32 25.87
CA VAL A 98 -2.10 39.46 25.66
C VAL A 98 -1.40 39.89 26.94
N GLU A 99 -1.97 40.79 27.72
CA GLU A 99 -1.39 41.23 28.99
C GLU A 99 -1.24 40.09 30.00
N LYS A 100 -2.14 39.10 29.98
CA LYS A 100 -2.00 37.86 30.78
C LYS A 100 -0.81 37.00 30.36
N ALA A 101 -0.34 37.14 29.13
CA ALA A 101 0.75 36.36 28.56
C ALA A 101 2.09 37.10 28.57
N VAL A 102 2.07 38.43 28.43
CA VAL A 102 3.27 39.28 28.34
C VAL A 102 2.99 40.68 28.89
N SER A 103 3.91 41.22 29.68
CA SER A 103 3.81 42.59 30.17
C SER A 103 3.98 43.59 29.02
N ALA A 104 3.44 44.80 29.17
CA ALA A 104 3.56 45.85 28.15
C ALA A 104 5.03 46.22 27.82
N SER A 105 5.91 46.25 28.82
CA SER A 105 7.35 46.48 28.63
C SER A 105 7.98 45.38 27.79
N LYS A 106 7.68 44.11 28.11
CA LYS A 106 8.22 42.97 27.36
C LYS A 106 7.63 42.89 25.95
N ALA A 107 6.37 43.29 25.77
CA ALA A 107 5.75 43.41 24.45
C ALA A 107 6.47 44.45 23.59
N ALA A 108 6.86 45.61 24.15
CA ALA A 108 7.64 46.61 23.44
C ALA A 108 9.04 46.09 23.03
N GLU A 109 9.73 45.38 23.93
CA GLU A 109 11.01 44.72 23.61
C GLU A 109 10.86 43.70 22.48
N LEU A 110 9.81 42.86 22.54
CA LEU A 110 9.50 41.88 21.51
C LEU A 110 9.27 42.58 20.16
N ASN A 111 8.45 43.64 20.14
CA ASN A 111 8.16 44.39 18.93
C ASN A 111 9.43 44.97 18.29
N ALA A 112 10.39 45.43 19.08
CA ALA A 112 11.67 45.93 18.57
C ALA A 112 12.53 44.83 17.91
N ALA A 113 12.41 43.58 18.34
CA ALA A 113 13.11 42.45 17.74
C ALA A 113 12.52 42.06 16.36
N PHE A 114 11.24 42.38 16.11
CA PHE A 114 10.54 42.13 14.85
C PHE A 114 10.85 43.19 13.79
N THR A 115 12.11 43.25 13.35
CA THR A 115 12.55 44.20 12.32
C THR A 115 11.97 43.90 10.92
N PRO A 116 11.86 44.89 10.01
CA PRO A 116 11.42 44.64 8.63
C PRO A 116 12.25 43.58 7.90
N THR A 117 13.57 43.55 8.14
CA THR A 117 14.48 42.54 7.57
C THR A 117 14.13 41.13 8.06
N LEU A 118 13.86 40.98 9.36
CA LEU A 118 13.42 39.70 9.91
C LEU A 118 12.07 39.27 9.33
N MET A 119 11.10 40.20 9.21
CA MET A 119 9.78 39.93 8.64
C MET A 119 9.83 39.50 7.18
N SER A 120 10.67 40.14 6.39
CA SER A 120 10.94 39.74 5.00
C SER A 120 11.60 38.35 4.94
N SER A 121 12.58 38.10 5.82
CA SER A 121 13.25 36.80 5.89
C SER A 121 12.30 35.66 6.23
N LEU A 122 11.39 35.84 7.19
CA LEU A 122 10.38 34.82 7.53
C LEU A 122 9.45 34.52 6.34
N ALA A 123 9.02 35.56 5.60
CA ALA A 123 8.14 35.39 4.43
C ALA A 123 8.80 34.53 3.33
N THR A 124 10.13 34.50 3.28
CA THR A 124 10.92 33.70 2.33
C THR A 124 11.43 32.37 2.93
N GLY A 125 10.89 31.93 4.07
CA GLY A 125 11.25 30.65 4.70
C GLY A 125 12.45 30.70 5.66
N GLY A 126 12.89 31.90 6.05
CA GLY A 126 13.87 32.11 7.11
C GLY A 126 13.34 31.69 8.48
N LYS A 127 14.25 31.58 9.46
CA LYS A 127 13.92 31.23 10.85
C LYS A 127 14.03 32.44 11.76
N LEU A 128 13.22 32.46 12.81
CA LEU A 128 13.44 33.37 13.93
C LEU A 128 14.80 33.05 14.59
N PRO A 129 15.53 34.06 15.09
CA PRO A 129 16.65 33.83 16.00
C PRO A 129 16.20 33.04 17.23
N ASP A 130 17.02 32.11 17.72
CA ASP A 130 16.64 31.14 18.75
C ASP A 130 15.97 31.76 20.00
N ASN A 131 16.49 32.89 20.48
CA ASN A 131 15.91 33.58 21.64
C ASN A 131 14.50 34.11 21.34
N LEU A 132 14.31 34.73 20.17
CA LEU A 132 13.01 35.22 19.73
C LEU A 132 12.06 34.06 19.43
N GLN A 133 12.57 32.96 18.86
CA GLN A 133 11.78 31.75 18.62
C GLN A 133 11.22 31.18 19.91
N LYS A 134 12.04 31.10 20.98
CA LYS A 134 11.59 30.64 22.30
C LYS A 134 10.50 31.55 22.88
N GLU A 135 10.67 32.87 22.77
CA GLU A 135 9.66 33.83 23.24
C GLU A 135 8.35 33.71 22.47
N VAL A 136 8.41 33.65 21.14
CA VAL A 136 7.24 33.46 20.27
C VAL A 136 6.55 32.13 20.56
N ALA A 137 7.31 31.03 20.74
CA ALA A 137 6.75 29.72 21.08
C ALA A 137 6.09 29.71 22.47
N SER A 138 6.67 30.42 23.44
CA SER A 138 6.08 30.59 24.78
C SER A 138 4.74 31.32 24.69
N LEU A 139 4.68 32.46 23.98
CA LEU A 139 3.44 33.20 23.79
C LEU A 139 2.42 32.39 23.00
N ALA A 140 2.87 31.69 21.97
CA ALA A 140 2.00 30.90 21.12
C ALA A 140 1.48 29.63 21.79
N SER A 141 2.10 29.16 22.87
CA SER A 141 1.61 28.05 23.69
C SER A 141 0.73 28.53 24.85
N ASN A 142 0.67 29.85 25.11
CA ASN A 142 -0.17 30.41 26.16
C ASN A 142 -1.67 30.19 25.84
N PRO A 143 -2.45 29.56 26.74
CA PRO A 143 -3.87 29.30 26.51
C PRO A 143 -4.72 30.54 26.19
N ALA A 144 -4.39 31.70 26.76
CA ALA A 144 -5.09 32.96 26.50
C ALA A 144 -4.97 33.42 25.04
N LEU A 145 -3.87 33.04 24.38
CA LEU A 145 -3.56 33.47 23.01
C LEU A 145 -3.97 32.45 21.94
N GLN A 146 -4.19 31.19 22.30
CA GLN A 146 -4.54 30.12 21.35
C GLN A 146 -5.72 30.48 20.45
N ALA A 147 -6.74 31.12 21.01
CA ALA A 147 -7.93 31.52 20.25
C ALA A 147 -7.63 32.52 19.14
N TYR A 148 -6.53 33.28 19.22
CA TYR A 148 -6.11 34.30 18.25
C TYR A 148 -5.11 33.77 17.22
N LEU A 149 -4.66 32.53 17.34
CA LEU A 149 -3.67 31.92 16.46
C LEU A 149 -4.33 31.01 15.43
N PRO A 150 -3.74 30.86 14.23
CA PRO A 150 -4.19 29.85 13.29
C PRO A 150 -3.97 28.45 13.86
N THR A 151 -4.82 27.51 13.46
CA THR A 151 -4.65 26.08 13.76
C THR A 151 -4.27 25.32 12.50
N PHE A 152 -3.51 24.25 12.68
CA PHE A 152 -2.96 23.45 11.58
C PHE A 152 -3.32 21.99 11.78
N THR A 153 -3.75 21.32 10.72
CA THR A 153 -3.96 19.87 10.67
C THR A 153 -3.00 19.27 9.66
N LEU A 154 -2.19 18.32 10.12
CA LEU A 154 -1.23 17.60 9.28
C LEU A 154 -1.95 16.65 8.32
N PRO A 155 -1.38 16.41 7.13
CA PRO A 155 -1.95 15.49 6.17
C PRO A 155 -1.88 14.04 6.66
N GLN A 156 -2.77 13.21 6.14
CA GLN A 156 -2.86 11.79 6.50
C GLN A 156 -2.92 10.88 5.26
N VAL A 157 -2.35 9.69 5.39
CA VAL A 157 -2.51 8.58 4.44
C VAL A 157 -3.12 7.40 5.18
N ASN A 158 -4.27 6.92 4.70
CA ASN A 158 -5.02 5.83 5.35
C ASN A 158 -5.25 6.08 6.86
N GLY A 159 -5.63 7.31 7.21
CA GLY A 159 -5.88 7.74 8.60
C GLY A 159 -4.62 7.89 9.46
N LYS A 160 -3.41 7.69 8.92
CA LYS A 160 -2.14 7.89 9.63
C LYS A 160 -1.52 9.22 9.24
N THR A 161 -1.20 10.02 10.25
CA THR A 161 -0.48 11.29 10.05
C THR A 161 0.88 11.05 9.41
N VAL A 162 1.16 11.76 8.33
CA VAL A 162 2.46 11.68 7.65
C VAL A 162 3.49 12.51 8.41
N GLY A 163 4.59 11.87 8.80
CA GLY A 163 5.63 12.45 9.66
C GLY A 163 6.33 11.45 10.62
N ALA A 164 5.88 10.19 10.69
CA ALA A 164 6.47 9.12 11.50
C ALA A 164 7.20 8.06 10.65
N ARG A 165 8.41 7.63 11.06
CA ARG A 165 9.27 6.67 10.33
C ARG A 165 8.73 5.24 10.40
N ILE A 166 8.73 4.51 9.27
CA ILE A 166 8.45 3.06 9.21
C ILE A 166 9.48 2.37 8.28
N GLY A 167 10.07 1.26 8.75
CA GLY A 167 11.06 0.43 8.04
C GLY A 167 10.47 -0.82 7.35
N ALA A 168 11.24 -1.40 6.43
CA ALA A 168 10.81 -2.43 5.47
C ALA A 168 11.14 -3.89 5.88
N PRO A 169 10.40 -4.91 5.38
CA PRO A 169 10.64 -6.34 5.67
C PRO A 169 11.31 -7.14 4.52
N VAL A 170 11.72 -8.39 4.81
CA VAL A 170 12.52 -9.33 3.99
C VAL A 170 11.69 -10.56 3.52
N LYS A 171 12.12 -11.21 2.42
CA LYS A 171 11.47 -12.35 1.70
C LYS A 171 11.94 -13.76 2.11
N PRO A 172 11.17 -14.84 1.82
CA PRO A 172 11.54 -16.25 2.03
C PRO A 172 11.86 -17.07 0.73
N VAL A 173 12.32 -18.33 0.90
CA VAL A 173 12.74 -19.31 -0.14
C VAL A 173 12.02 -20.68 0.04
N VAL A 174 11.89 -21.49 -1.02
CA VAL A 174 11.19 -22.81 -1.11
C VAL A 174 12.15 -23.94 -1.56
N VAL A 175 11.83 -25.20 -1.22
CA VAL A 175 12.59 -26.44 -1.56
C VAL A 175 11.72 -27.47 -2.33
N THR A 176 12.36 -28.28 -3.17
CA THR A 176 11.84 -29.34 -4.09
C THR A 176 11.90 -30.77 -3.52
N MET A 177 11.22 -31.73 -4.17
CA MET A 177 11.34 -33.19 -3.91
C MET A 177 11.35 -34.04 -5.20
N ASP A 178 11.91 -35.25 -5.10
CA ASP A 178 12.33 -36.17 -6.18
C ASP A 178 11.64 -37.56 -6.15
N GLN A 179 11.89 -38.33 -7.23
CA GLN A 179 11.22 -39.55 -7.77
C GLN A 179 11.44 -40.89 -6.98
N GLU A 180 11.04 -42.13 -7.36
CA GLU A 180 10.66 -42.86 -8.62
C GLU A 180 10.10 -44.29 -8.26
N SER A 181 9.49 -45.05 -9.20
CA SER A 181 9.61 -46.54 -9.37
C SER A 181 8.67 -47.16 -10.46
N ALA A 182 9.09 -48.28 -11.09
CA ALA A 182 8.71 -48.78 -12.42
C ALA A 182 7.91 -50.13 -12.49
N ASP A 183 6.83 -50.12 -13.28
CA ASP A 183 6.01 -51.22 -13.86
C ASP A 183 5.31 -50.64 -15.11
N ALA A 184 4.98 -51.37 -16.18
CA ALA A 184 4.46 -50.79 -17.44
C ALA A 184 3.13 -50.01 -17.26
N CYS A 185 2.21 -50.49 -16.41
CA CYS A 185 0.99 -49.76 -16.08
C CYS A 185 1.29 -48.53 -15.21
N ARG A 186 2.23 -48.65 -14.27
CA ARG A 186 2.73 -47.53 -13.47
C ARG A 186 3.46 -46.49 -14.32
N ALA A 187 4.19 -46.92 -15.33
CA ALA A 187 4.90 -46.05 -16.26
C ALA A 187 3.90 -45.25 -17.09
N ALA A 188 2.80 -45.88 -17.55
CA ALA A 188 1.72 -45.17 -18.23
C ALA A 188 1.00 -44.17 -17.30
N ALA A 189 0.70 -44.56 -16.05
CA ALA A 189 0.08 -43.67 -15.07
C ALA A 189 0.99 -42.50 -14.68
N THR A 190 2.29 -42.76 -14.48
CA THR A 190 3.32 -41.74 -14.22
C THR A 190 3.52 -40.82 -15.42
N ALA A 191 3.48 -41.34 -16.66
CA ALA A 191 3.54 -40.51 -17.86
C ALA A 191 2.33 -39.58 -17.97
N ALA A 192 1.12 -40.09 -17.71
CA ALA A 192 -0.10 -39.29 -17.69
C ALA A 192 -0.09 -38.23 -16.58
N PHE A 193 0.47 -38.56 -15.41
CA PHE A 193 0.69 -37.59 -14.32
C PHE A 193 1.67 -36.50 -14.72
N ASN A 194 2.82 -36.87 -15.27
CA ASN A 194 3.83 -35.92 -15.71
C ASN A 194 3.28 -34.98 -16.78
N ALA A 195 2.44 -35.49 -17.69
CA ALA A 195 1.73 -34.66 -18.67
C ALA A 195 0.71 -33.71 -18.01
N ALA A 196 -0.07 -34.20 -17.05
CA ALA A 196 -1.01 -33.35 -16.27
C ALA A 196 -0.26 -32.28 -15.47
N LYS A 197 0.84 -32.65 -14.81
CA LYS A 197 1.72 -31.74 -14.10
C LYS A 197 2.31 -30.69 -15.03
N ALA A 198 2.82 -31.08 -16.20
CA ALA A 198 3.34 -30.12 -17.18
C ALA A 198 2.27 -29.12 -17.66
N ARG A 199 1.01 -29.56 -17.83
CA ARG A 199 -0.12 -28.65 -18.11
C ARG A 199 -0.40 -27.70 -16.95
N LEU A 200 -0.43 -28.21 -15.72
CA LEU A 200 -0.61 -27.40 -14.51
C LEU A 200 0.54 -26.39 -14.31
N ASP A 201 1.79 -26.77 -14.59
CA ASP A 201 2.96 -25.90 -14.53
C ASP A 201 2.86 -24.78 -15.58
N ALA A 202 2.43 -25.10 -16.80
CA ALA A 202 2.19 -24.12 -17.85
C ALA A 202 1.05 -23.15 -17.47
N GLN A 203 -0.04 -23.64 -16.90
CA GLN A 203 -1.15 -22.82 -16.41
C GLN A 203 -0.75 -21.94 -15.22
N LEU A 204 0.03 -22.47 -14.28
CA LEU A 204 0.61 -21.73 -13.16
C LEU A 204 1.44 -20.54 -13.65
N SER A 205 2.33 -20.79 -14.61
CA SER A 205 3.15 -19.75 -15.25
C SER A 205 2.29 -18.69 -15.98
N ALA A 206 1.30 -19.16 -16.76
CA ALA A 206 0.39 -18.30 -17.51
C ALA A 206 -0.48 -17.39 -16.61
N GLN A 207 -0.84 -17.84 -15.40
CA GLN A 207 -1.61 -17.04 -14.44
C GLN A 207 -0.72 -16.12 -13.59
N THR A 208 0.51 -16.53 -13.28
CA THR A 208 1.46 -15.73 -12.47
C THR A 208 1.95 -14.48 -13.22
N GLY A 209 2.12 -14.57 -14.54
CA GLY A 209 2.57 -13.47 -15.39
C GLY A 209 1.69 -12.21 -15.31
N PRO A 210 0.38 -12.31 -15.60
CA PRO A 210 -0.56 -11.18 -15.48
C PRO A 210 -0.60 -10.55 -14.09
N VAL A 211 -0.56 -11.34 -13.01
CA VAL A 211 -0.53 -10.83 -11.61
C VAL A 211 0.74 -10.02 -11.35
N THR A 212 1.89 -10.54 -11.79
CA THR A 212 3.18 -9.83 -11.65
C THR A 212 3.22 -8.54 -12.47
N ASN A 213 2.68 -8.58 -13.69
CA ASN A 213 2.58 -7.40 -14.55
C ASN A 213 1.67 -6.32 -13.94
N ALA A 214 0.49 -6.69 -13.43
CA ALA A 214 -0.42 -5.77 -12.77
C ALA A 214 0.24 -5.06 -11.58
N TYR A 215 0.99 -5.81 -10.75
CA TYR A 215 1.80 -5.24 -9.67
C TYR A 215 2.86 -4.25 -10.19
N ASN A 216 3.65 -4.65 -11.19
CA ASN A 216 4.73 -3.80 -11.72
C ASN A 216 4.17 -2.50 -12.32
N THR A 217 3.06 -2.58 -13.05
CA THR A 217 2.36 -1.40 -13.61
C THR A 217 1.86 -0.48 -12.49
N ALA A 218 1.22 -1.03 -11.45
CA ALA A 218 0.74 -0.24 -10.33
C ALA A 218 1.89 0.42 -9.53
N ALA A 219 2.98 -0.31 -9.29
CA ALA A 219 4.14 0.21 -8.59
C ALA A 219 4.86 1.32 -9.37
N ALA A 220 5.03 1.14 -10.70
CA ALA A 220 5.61 2.16 -11.56
C ALA A 220 4.75 3.43 -11.64
N ALA A 221 3.42 3.28 -11.76
CA ALA A 221 2.49 4.40 -11.74
C ALA A 221 2.56 5.17 -10.41
N ALA A 222 2.56 4.48 -9.27
CA ALA A 222 2.69 5.10 -7.96
C ALA A 222 4.01 5.86 -7.78
N ALA A 223 5.12 5.36 -8.33
CA ALA A 223 6.41 6.04 -8.27
C ALA A 223 6.45 7.31 -9.16
N ALA A 224 5.85 7.23 -10.35
CA ALA A 224 5.82 8.34 -11.31
C ALA A 224 5.04 9.57 -10.79
N GLU A 225 4.03 9.36 -9.94
CA GLU A 225 3.24 10.45 -9.35
C GLU A 225 4.01 11.34 -8.36
N VAL A 226 5.09 10.84 -7.75
CA VAL A 226 5.79 11.54 -6.65
C VAL A 226 6.35 12.89 -7.10
N VAL A 227 7.03 12.92 -8.25
CA VAL A 227 7.68 14.14 -8.76
C VAL A 227 6.66 15.22 -9.11
N GLY A 228 5.57 14.82 -9.79
CA GLY A 228 4.48 15.74 -10.12
C GLY A 228 3.74 16.27 -8.89
N CYS A 229 3.55 15.42 -7.88
CA CYS A 229 2.97 15.82 -6.60
C CYS A 229 3.86 16.85 -5.88
N GLN A 230 5.17 16.56 -5.73
CA GLN A 230 6.11 17.43 -5.01
C GLN A 230 6.33 18.77 -5.73
N SER A 231 6.34 18.80 -7.06
CA SER A 231 6.53 20.04 -7.82
C SER A 231 5.35 21.01 -7.68
N ALA A 232 4.15 20.51 -7.41
CA ALA A 232 2.95 21.32 -7.19
C ALA A 232 2.85 21.89 -5.75
N VAL A 233 3.57 21.31 -4.78
CA VAL A 233 3.50 21.71 -3.36
C VAL A 233 3.81 23.20 -3.16
N PRO A 234 4.91 23.79 -3.68
CA PRO A 234 5.19 25.21 -3.47
C PRO A 234 4.04 26.14 -3.92
N ALA A 235 3.43 25.87 -5.07
CA ALA A 235 2.35 26.67 -5.63
C ALA A 235 1.09 26.66 -4.74
N LYS A 236 0.85 25.58 -3.99
CA LYS A 236 -0.24 25.48 -3.00
C LYS A 236 -0.07 26.46 -1.83
N TYR A 237 1.18 26.70 -1.39
CA TYR A 237 1.46 27.48 -0.18
C TYR A 237 1.79 28.95 -0.45
N THR A 238 2.23 29.32 -1.66
CA THR A 238 2.49 30.73 -2.02
C THR A 238 1.31 31.66 -1.71
N PRO A 239 0.05 31.35 -2.07
CA PRO A 239 -1.09 32.21 -1.75
C PRO A 239 -1.33 32.36 -0.24
N MET A 240 -1.03 31.33 0.56
CA MET A 240 -1.20 31.36 2.02
C MET A 240 -0.16 32.28 2.66
N ILE A 241 1.08 32.24 2.18
CA ILE A 241 2.15 33.16 2.60
C ILE A 241 1.76 34.60 2.25
N THR A 242 1.33 34.85 1.02
CA THR A 242 0.87 36.18 0.59
C THR A 242 -0.28 36.69 1.45
N ALA A 243 -1.29 35.86 1.72
CA ALA A 243 -2.43 36.24 2.55
C ALA A 243 -2.00 36.58 3.99
N ALA A 244 -1.12 35.78 4.60
CA ALA A 244 -0.59 36.05 5.94
C ALA A 244 0.20 37.36 5.98
N THR A 245 1.04 37.63 4.99
CA THR A 245 1.81 38.87 4.87
C THR A 245 0.90 40.09 4.68
N THR A 246 -0.11 39.99 3.82
CA THR A 246 -1.09 41.07 3.62
C THR A 246 -1.86 41.35 4.90
N GLN A 247 -2.37 40.31 5.57
CA GLN A 247 -3.11 40.46 6.82
C GLN A 247 -2.27 41.11 7.92
N PHE A 248 -1.00 40.71 8.04
CA PHE A 248 -0.06 41.32 8.97
C PHE A 248 0.16 42.81 8.65
N ASN A 249 0.51 43.14 7.40
CA ASN A 249 0.77 44.52 6.99
C ASN A 249 -0.45 45.42 7.20
N THR A 250 -1.65 44.96 6.84
CA THR A 250 -2.89 45.69 7.09
C THR A 250 -3.16 45.88 8.58
N GLY A 251 -2.94 44.84 9.40
CA GLY A 251 -3.08 44.94 10.85
C GLY A 251 -2.14 45.97 11.48
N ILE A 252 -0.86 45.93 11.12
CA ILE A 252 0.14 46.90 11.58
C ILE A 252 -0.20 48.32 11.11
N ALA A 253 -0.65 48.49 9.87
CA ALA A 253 -1.08 49.80 9.37
C ALA A 253 -2.27 50.36 10.17
N ASN A 254 -3.27 49.52 10.48
CA ASN A 254 -4.42 49.91 11.29
C ASN A 254 -4.02 50.24 12.74
N LEU A 255 -3.10 49.46 13.33
CA LEU A 255 -2.55 49.74 14.67
C LEU A 255 -1.84 51.10 14.70
N ASN A 256 -1.02 51.39 13.69
CA ASN A 256 -0.32 52.68 13.57
C ASN A 256 -1.29 53.85 13.43
N ALA A 257 -2.29 53.72 12.55
CA ALA A 257 -3.31 54.75 12.36
C ALA A 257 -4.17 54.97 13.62
N GLY A 258 -4.43 53.92 14.38
CA GLY A 258 -5.22 53.95 15.61
C GLY A 258 -4.45 54.23 16.89
N ARG A 259 -3.12 54.39 16.84
CA ARG A 259 -2.24 54.41 18.02
C ARG A 259 -2.65 55.45 19.08
N ALA A 260 -3.07 56.64 18.65
CA ALA A 260 -3.52 57.69 19.55
C ALA A 260 -4.76 57.29 20.37
N VAL A 261 -5.69 56.53 19.77
CA VAL A 261 -6.92 56.06 20.42
C VAL A 261 -6.65 54.85 21.30
N LEU A 262 -5.75 53.97 20.87
CA LEU A 262 -5.38 52.76 21.64
C LEU A 262 -4.57 53.10 22.90
N GLY A 263 -3.73 54.14 22.82
CA GLY A 263 -2.70 54.38 23.82
C GLY A 263 -1.52 53.40 23.69
N GLU A 264 -0.39 53.77 24.29
CA GLU A 264 0.89 53.08 24.07
C GLU A 264 0.90 51.63 24.59
N THR A 265 0.30 51.39 25.76
CA THR A 265 0.21 50.06 26.37
C THR A 265 -0.54 49.08 25.47
N LEU A 266 -1.76 49.43 25.07
CA LEU A 266 -2.59 48.55 24.26
C LEU A 266 -2.03 48.39 22.84
N TYR A 267 -1.47 49.46 22.27
CA TYR A 267 -0.76 49.39 20.99
C TYR A 267 0.39 48.37 21.02
N ASN A 268 1.24 48.38 22.05
CA ASN A 268 2.38 47.47 22.15
C ASN A 268 1.93 46.01 22.34
N LEU A 269 0.91 45.77 23.16
CA LEU A 269 0.33 44.43 23.36
C LEU A 269 -0.26 43.88 22.05
N LEU A 270 -1.07 44.67 21.34
CA LEU A 270 -1.66 44.23 20.08
C LEU A 270 -0.63 44.04 18.97
N THR A 271 0.40 44.88 18.91
CA THR A 271 1.52 44.70 17.96
C THR A 271 2.25 43.38 18.23
N ALA A 272 2.47 43.03 19.49
CA ALA A 272 3.06 41.74 19.87
C ALA A 272 2.18 40.56 19.44
N LEU A 273 0.86 40.67 19.58
CA LEU A 273 -0.08 39.66 19.09
C LEU A 273 0.04 39.44 17.57
N TYR A 274 0.08 40.51 16.78
CA TYR A 274 0.24 40.41 15.32
C TYR A 274 1.60 39.80 14.93
N ASN A 275 2.67 40.19 15.61
CA ASN A 275 4.01 39.62 15.41
C ASN A 275 4.04 38.11 15.67
N VAL A 276 3.48 37.66 16.81
CA VAL A 276 3.39 36.25 17.16
C VAL A 276 2.49 35.49 16.18
N ALA A 277 1.30 36.01 15.86
CA ALA A 277 0.36 35.37 14.94
C ALA A 277 0.95 35.22 13.53
N TYR A 278 1.68 36.22 13.04
CA TYR A 278 2.35 36.18 11.75
C TYR A 278 3.48 35.15 11.73
N ALA A 279 4.36 35.16 12.74
CA ALA A 279 5.43 34.16 12.87
C ALA A 279 4.88 32.72 12.93
N GLN A 280 3.80 32.50 13.68
CA GLN A 280 3.14 31.20 13.78
C GLN A 280 2.45 30.79 12.48
N SER A 281 1.84 31.74 11.76
CA SER A 281 1.25 31.49 10.44
C SER A 281 2.32 30.98 9.47
N LEU A 282 3.45 31.67 9.36
CA LEU A 282 4.53 31.29 8.46
C LEU A 282 5.22 29.98 8.88
N SER A 283 5.48 29.79 10.18
CA SER A 283 6.07 28.54 10.68
C SER A 283 5.15 27.33 10.47
N GLY A 284 3.84 27.51 10.66
CA GLY A 284 2.86 26.47 10.41
C GLY A 284 2.71 26.16 8.92
N ILE A 285 2.69 27.19 8.05
CA ILE A 285 2.72 27.02 6.59
C ILE A 285 3.95 26.22 6.16
N ALA A 286 5.14 26.56 6.65
CA ALA A 286 6.37 25.82 6.32
C ALA A 286 6.31 24.36 6.79
N THR A 287 5.69 24.11 7.95
CA THR A 287 5.47 22.76 8.48
C THR A 287 4.50 21.97 7.61
N LEU A 288 3.37 22.57 7.21
CA LEU A 288 2.40 21.96 6.31
C LEU A 288 3.01 21.67 4.93
N GLN A 289 3.80 22.60 4.38
CA GLN A 289 4.51 22.43 3.12
C GLN A 289 5.50 21.25 3.17
N SER A 290 6.26 21.13 4.26
CA SER A 290 7.15 19.98 4.48
C SER A 290 6.36 18.67 4.60
N ALA A 291 5.24 18.68 5.31
CA ALA A 291 4.38 17.52 5.48
C ALA A 291 3.73 17.07 4.16
N ASP A 292 3.26 18.01 3.33
CA ASP A 292 2.69 17.72 2.00
C ASP A 292 3.75 17.18 1.02
N ASN A 293 5.01 17.63 1.11
CA ASN A 293 6.10 17.02 0.35
C ASN A 293 6.33 15.55 0.74
N ASN A 294 6.24 15.24 2.03
CA ASN A 294 6.34 13.87 2.53
C ASN A 294 5.08 13.04 2.23
N LEU A 295 3.91 13.69 2.13
CA LEU A 295 2.64 13.06 1.79
C LEU A 295 2.70 12.39 0.41
N CYS A 296 3.38 13.01 -0.56
CA CYS A 296 3.58 12.44 -1.89
C CYS A 296 4.28 11.06 -1.82
N THR A 297 5.39 10.98 -1.09
CA THR A 297 6.15 9.73 -0.90
C THR A 297 5.38 8.72 -0.07
N ALA A 298 4.69 9.16 0.99
CA ALA A 298 3.88 8.29 1.84
C ALA A 298 2.69 7.68 1.08
N THR A 299 2.04 8.46 0.21
CA THR A 299 0.94 8.00 -0.66
C THR A 299 1.46 6.96 -1.65
N SER A 300 2.60 7.21 -2.29
CA SER A 300 3.24 6.26 -3.20
C SER A 300 3.58 4.95 -2.49
N ALA A 301 4.20 5.01 -1.31
CA ALA A 301 4.51 3.83 -0.50
C ALA A 301 3.25 3.04 -0.09
N ALA A 302 2.17 3.73 0.28
CA ALA A 302 0.89 3.08 0.59
C ALA A 302 0.25 2.41 -0.64
N LYS A 303 0.33 3.04 -1.82
CA LYS A 303 -0.14 2.45 -3.08
C LYS A 303 0.66 1.20 -3.44
N VAL A 304 1.98 1.24 -3.28
CA VAL A 304 2.85 0.07 -3.50
C VAL A 304 2.52 -1.04 -2.50
N ALA A 305 2.33 -0.72 -1.22
CA ALA A 305 1.95 -1.71 -0.21
C ALA A 305 0.58 -2.37 -0.52
N ALA A 306 -0.40 -1.60 -0.97
CA ALA A 306 -1.69 -2.13 -1.41
C ALA A 306 -1.54 -3.03 -2.65
N ALA A 307 -0.68 -2.67 -3.60
CA ALA A 307 -0.38 -3.49 -4.78
C ALA A 307 0.35 -4.80 -4.42
N VAL A 308 1.29 -4.76 -3.45
CA VAL A 308 1.93 -5.96 -2.90
C VAL A 308 0.89 -6.88 -2.26
N ALA A 309 -0.01 -6.34 -1.43
CA ALA A 309 -1.03 -7.14 -0.77
C ALA A 309 -1.97 -7.84 -1.77
N ALA A 310 -2.41 -7.12 -2.82
CA ALA A 310 -3.23 -7.71 -3.88
C ALA A 310 -2.48 -8.83 -4.63
N ARG A 311 -1.22 -8.56 -5.05
CA ARG A 311 -0.36 -9.55 -5.69
C ARG A 311 -0.21 -10.80 -4.84
N ASP A 312 0.14 -10.63 -3.56
CA ASP A 312 0.43 -11.76 -2.68
C ASP A 312 -0.83 -12.60 -2.40
N ALA A 313 -2.00 -11.97 -2.31
CA ALA A 313 -3.29 -12.67 -2.21
C ALA A 313 -3.61 -13.49 -3.47
N ASP A 314 -3.42 -12.91 -4.66
CA ASP A 314 -3.65 -13.59 -5.93
C ASP A 314 -2.67 -14.76 -6.13
N LEU A 315 -1.37 -14.54 -5.87
CA LEU A 315 -0.35 -15.59 -5.94
C LEU A 315 -0.61 -16.71 -4.93
N ASN A 316 -1.05 -16.38 -3.71
CA ASN A 316 -1.42 -17.40 -2.73
C ASN A 316 -2.62 -18.23 -3.20
N THR A 317 -3.61 -17.60 -3.84
CA THR A 317 -4.77 -18.28 -4.43
C THR A 317 -4.35 -19.20 -5.57
N ILE A 318 -3.51 -18.72 -6.48
CA ILE A 318 -2.94 -19.50 -7.58
C ILE A 318 -2.17 -20.72 -7.03
N ASN A 319 -1.30 -20.53 -6.06
CA ASN A 319 -0.50 -21.61 -5.45
C ASN A 319 -1.39 -22.63 -4.72
N THR A 320 -2.42 -22.17 -4.01
CA THR A 320 -3.38 -23.05 -3.32
C THR A 320 -4.16 -23.90 -4.33
N ASN A 321 -4.63 -23.28 -5.42
CA ASN A 321 -5.31 -23.96 -6.51
C ASN A 321 -4.39 -24.99 -7.17
N TYR A 322 -3.12 -24.64 -7.41
CA TYR A 322 -2.13 -25.53 -8.01
C TYR A 322 -1.86 -26.74 -7.11
N ASN A 323 -1.60 -26.53 -5.82
CA ASN A 323 -1.37 -27.61 -4.86
C ASN A 323 -2.59 -28.54 -4.73
N THR A 324 -3.80 -27.97 -4.76
CA THR A 324 -5.05 -28.75 -4.76
C THR A 324 -5.14 -29.65 -5.99
N GLN A 325 -4.82 -29.14 -7.18
CA GLN A 325 -4.87 -29.92 -8.41
C GLN A 325 -3.74 -30.94 -8.54
N ILE A 326 -2.55 -30.66 -8.00
CA ILE A 326 -1.47 -31.64 -7.90
C ILE A 326 -1.86 -32.78 -6.96
N ALA A 327 -2.48 -32.47 -5.80
CA ALA A 327 -2.98 -33.49 -4.88
C ALA A 327 -4.08 -34.35 -5.52
N ALA A 328 -5.01 -33.73 -6.26
CA ALA A 328 -6.04 -34.45 -7.03
C ALA A 328 -5.42 -35.35 -8.10
N ALA A 329 -4.43 -34.85 -8.85
CA ALA A 329 -3.71 -35.65 -9.85
C ALA A 329 -2.98 -36.84 -9.21
N GLN A 330 -2.34 -36.64 -8.05
CA GLN A 330 -1.67 -37.71 -7.31
C GLN A 330 -2.68 -38.76 -6.81
N ALA A 331 -3.85 -38.33 -6.33
CA ALA A 331 -4.92 -39.25 -5.92
C ALA A 331 -5.45 -40.09 -7.10
N SER A 332 -5.64 -39.49 -8.28
CA SER A 332 -6.01 -40.20 -9.50
C SER A 332 -4.93 -41.21 -9.93
N VAL A 333 -3.64 -40.86 -9.83
CA VAL A 333 -2.53 -41.81 -10.09
C VAL A 333 -2.50 -42.96 -9.10
N ASN A 334 -2.72 -42.69 -7.82
CA ASN A 334 -2.76 -43.73 -6.78
C ASN A 334 -3.92 -44.71 -7.03
N THR A 335 -5.09 -44.18 -7.40
CA THR A 335 -6.28 -44.97 -7.77
C THR A 335 -6.02 -45.81 -9.01
N ALA A 336 -5.45 -45.20 -10.06
CA ALA A 336 -5.02 -45.89 -11.27
C ALA A 336 -4.00 -46.99 -11.00
N THR A 337 -3.00 -46.72 -10.15
CA THR A 337 -1.96 -47.68 -9.77
C THR A 337 -2.50 -48.84 -8.92
N ALA A 338 -3.47 -48.57 -8.04
CA ALA A 338 -4.17 -49.63 -7.31
C ALA A 338 -5.00 -50.52 -8.26
N ALA A 339 -5.62 -49.93 -9.29
CA ALA A 339 -6.29 -50.69 -10.34
C ALA A 339 -5.32 -51.50 -11.21
N CYS A 340 -4.10 -51.01 -11.46
CA CYS A 340 -3.04 -51.76 -12.15
C CYS A 340 -2.71 -53.08 -11.44
N HIS A 341 -2.60 -53.07 -10.10
CA HIS A 341 -2.35 -54.28 -9.30
C HIS A 341 -3.46 -55.33 -9.43
N ASN A 342 -4.72 -54.89 -9.55
CA ASN A 342 -5.86 -55.79 -9.70
C ASN A 342 -6.02 -56.36 -11.12
N GLN A 343 -5.33 -55.81 -12.12
CA GLN A 343 -5.31 -56.38 -13.48
C GLN A 343 -4.24 -57.48 -13.66
N GLY A 344 -3.28 -57.59 -12.73
CA GLY A 344 -2.27 -58.66 -12.70
C GLY A 344 -2.74 -59.95 -12.02
N ALA A 345 -3.80 -59.91 -11.21
CA ALA A 345 -4.32 -61.07 -10.46
C ALA A 345 -5.40 -61.88 -11.21
N GLY A 346 -5.73 -61.47 -12.44
CA GLY A 346 -6.77 -62.06 -13.28
C GLY A 346 -6.25 -62.56 -14.63
N ARG A 347 -5.06 -63.15 -14.67
CA ARG A 347 -4.55 -63.93 -15.81
C ARG A 347 -4.08 -65.30 -15.36
#